data_AF-A0A8F7PXH5-F1
#
_entry.id   AF-A0A8F7PXH5-F1
#
_cell.length_a   1.000
_cell.length_b   1.000
_cell.length_c   1.000
_cell.angle_alpha   90.00
_cell.angle_beta   90.00
_cell.angle_gamma   90.00
#
_symmetry.space_group_name_H-M   'P 1'
#
loop_
_entity.id
_entity.type
_entity.pdbx_description
1 polymer ?
#
loop_
_entity_poly.entity_id
_entity_poly.type
_entity_poly.pdbx_seq_one_letter_code
_entity_poly.pdbx_strand_id
1 'polypeptide(L)'
;MPIRPENIHRYPRDWPQISARIRFERAGGRCECSGHCGLAHPGGRCAAVHGQGHPDTSSAVVLTTAHLNHQPEDVREENLLAACQRCHLRIDHGHHRITRSITLAARAAAAGQVGFLTDADLERIEPPTPPRPPAPRTASPVLQLSFTDQEAS
;
A
#
# COMPACT_ATOMS: atom_id res chain seq x y z
N MET A 1 4.55 -2.85 7.60
CA MET A 1 4.01 -2.25 8.84
C MET A 1 4.41 -3.11 10.02
N PRO A 2 4.90 -2.52 11.13
CA PRO A 2 5.13 -3.26 12.38
C PRO A 2 3.81 -3.80 12.94
N ILE A 3 3.82 -5.01 13.50
CA ILE A 3 2.67 -5.56 14.23
C ILE A 3 2.57 -4.79 15.55
N ARG A 4 1.37 -4.30 15.86
CA ARG A 4 1.14 -3.60 17.13
C ARG A 4 1.25 -4.59 18.30
N PRO A 5 1.84 -4.19 19.45
CA PRO A 5 1.99 -5.08 20.61
C PRO A 5 0.70 -5.78 21.02
N GLU A 6 -0.43 -5.06 21.00
CA GLU A 6 -1.74 -5.62 21.35
C GLU A 6 -2.20 -6.73 20.41
N ASN A 7 -1.71 -6.82 19.18
CA ASN A 7 -2.13 -7.81 18.18
C ASN A 7 -1.18 -9.01 18.06
N ILE A 8 -0.05 -9.03 18.77
CA ILE A 8 0.96 -10.09 18.63
C ILE A 8 0.35 -11.48 18.89
N HIS A 9 -0.56 -11.58 19.85
CA HIS A 9 -1.22 -12.85 20.23
C HIS A 9 -2.10 -13.45 19.13
N ARG A 10 -2.49 -12.66 18.12
CA ARG A 10 -3.31 -13.12 16.98
C ARG A 10 -2.48 -13.88 15.94
N TYR A 11 -1.16 -13.73 15.98
CA TYR A 11 -0.24 -14.41 15.09
C TYR A 11 0.25 -15.71 15.74
N PRO A 12 0.57 -16.74 14.95
CA PRO A 12 1.19 -17.94 15.47
C PRO A 12 2.60 -17.62 16.01
N ARG A 13 3.08 -18.46 16.96
CA ARG A 13 4.38 -18.23 17.62
C ARG A 13 5.57 -18.20 16.66
N ASP A 14 5.48 -18.93 15.56
CA ASP A 14 6.49 -19.03 14.50
C ASP A 14 6.31 -17.97 13.39
N TRP A 15 5.50 -16.94 13.62
CA TRP A 15 5.32 -15.84 12.69
C TRP A 15 6.62 -15.20 12.18
N PRO A 16 7.67 -14.97 13.01
CA PRO A 16 8.93 -14.44 12.52
C PRO A 16 9.55 -15.29 11.39
N GLN A 17 9.47 -16.62 11.51
CA GLN A 17 9.96 -17.59 10.54
C GLN A 17 9.08 -17.57 9.28
N ILE A 18 7.75 -17.60 9.44
CA ILE A 18 6.81 -17.52 8.32
C ILE A 18 7.03 -16.23 7.52
N SER A 19 7.13 -15.09 8.20
CA SER A 19 7.33 -13.79 7.55
C SER A 19 8.70 -13.69 6.86
N ALA A 20 9.76 -14.23 7.45
CA ALA A 20 11.08 -14.27 6.82
C ALA A 20 11.06 -15.12 5.54
N ARG A 21 10.48 -16.32 5.61
CA ARG A 21 10.32 -17.22 4.47
C ARG A 21 9.56 -16.57 3.32
N ILE A 22 8.42 -15.93 3.60
CA ILE A 22 7.65 -15.22 2.55
C ILE A 22 8.49 -14.10 1.93
N ARG A 23 9.19 -13.28 2.73
CA ARG A 23 9.89 -12.08 2.23
C ARG A 23 11.21 -12.39 1.51
N PHE A 24 11.97 -13.36 1.99
CA PHE A 24 13.36 -13.53 1.58
C PHE A 24 13.63 -14.86 0.89
N GLU A 25 12.91 -15.93 1.25
CA GLU A 25 13.06 -17.23 0.59
C GLU A 25 12.16 -17.31 -0.64
N ARG A 26 10.84 -17.21 -0.46
CA ARG A 26 9.85 -17.27 -1.55
C ARG A 26 9.98 -16.08 -2.50
N ALA A 27 9.97 -14.87 -1.95
CA ALA A 27 9.94 -13.66 -2.76
C ALA A 27 11.34 -13.18 -3.22
N GLY A 28 12.42 -13.77 -2.69
CA GLY A 28 13.80 -13.39 -2.99
C GLY A 28 14.13 -11.94 -2.64
N GLY A 29 13.50 -11.37 -1.61
CA GLY A 29 13.71 -9.98 -1.22
C GLY A 29 13.07 -8.96 -2.18
N ARG A 30 12.14 -9.39 -3.04
CA ARG A 30 11.42 -8.53 -4.00
C ARG A 30 9.93 -8.44 -3.66
N CYS A 31 9.27 -7.34 -3.98
CA CYS A 31 7.83 -7.18 -3.74
C CYS A 31 7.01 -8.08 -4.68
N GLU A 32 6.22 -9.05 -4.19
CA GLU A 32 5.36 -9.97 -4.95
C GLU A 32 4.08 -9.33 -5.53
N CYS A 33 3.78 -8.08 -5.22
CA CYS A 33 2.56 -7.45 -5.71
C CYS A 33 2.53 -7.38 -7.25
N SER A 34 1.53 -8.03 -7.85
CA SER A 34 1.24 -8.05 -9.30
C SER A 34 0.02 -7.22 -9.70
N GLY A 35 -0.63 -6.55 -8.76
CA GLY A 35 -1.85 -5.77 -9.01
C GLY A 35 -2.79 -5.65 -7.82
N HIS A 36 -2.59 -6.46 -6.77
CA HIS A 36 -3.37 -6.41 -5.52
C HIS A 36 -3.44 -5.01 -4.90
N CYS A 37 -2.43 -4.16 -5.14
CA CYS A 37 -2.40 -2.78 -4.67
C CYS A 37 -3.20 -1.78 -5.54
N GLY A 38 -3.89 -2.24 -6.58
CA GLY A 38 -4.65 -1.40 -7.53
C GLY A 38 -3.81 -0.60 -8.51
N LEU A 39 -2.48 -0.80 -8.53
CA LEU A 39 -1.57 -0.19 -9.51
C LEU A 39 -1.20 -1.18 -10.61
N ALA A 40 -1.01 -0.67 -11.82
CA ALA A 40 -0.38 -1.41 -12.89
C ALA A 40 1.13 -1.55 -12.64
N HIS A 41 1.67 -2.74 -12.92
CA HIS A 41 3.10 -3.02 -12.85
C HIS A 41 3.58 -3.45 -14.24
N PRO A 42 4.38 -2.64 -14.95
CA PRO A 42 4.80 -2.93 -16.33
C PRO A 42 5.49 -4.28 -16.50
N GLY A 43 6.26 -4.74 -15.50
CA GLY A 43 6.90 -6.06 -15.49
C GLY A 43 6.04 -7.19 -14.90
N GLY A 44 4.72 -7.00 -14.79
CA GLY A 44 3.80 -7.94 -14.13
C GLY A 44 3.93 -8.00 -12.59
N ARG A 45 4.92 -7.30 -12.03
CA ARG A 45 5.26 -7.29 -10.61
C ARG A 45 5.89 -5.96 -10.21
N CYS A 46 5.65 -5.52 -8.98
CA CYS A 46 6.33 -4.36 -8.40
C CYS A 46 7.87 -4.56 -8.42
N ALA A 47 8.59 -3.57 -8.95
CA ALA A 47 10.05 -3.63 -9.09
C ALA A 47 10.82 -3.35 -7.78
N ALA A 48 10.14 -3.06 -6.67
CA ALA A 48 10.78 -2.74 -5.40
C ALA A 48 11.53 -3.95 -4.80
N VAL A 49 12.79 -3.71 -4.40
CA VAL A 49 13.69 -4.70 -3.79
C VAL A 49 14.07 -4.23 -2.39
N HIS A 50 14.06 -5.13 -1.41
CA HIS A 50 14.39 -4.80 -0.02
C HIS A 50 15.77 -4.14 0.10
N GLY A 51 15.87 -3.09 0.93
CA GLY A 51 17.10 -2.36 1.20
C GLY A 51 17.52 -1.37 0.10
N GLN A 52 16.87 -1.40 -1.07
CA GLN A 52 17.15 -0.46 -2.17
C GLN A 52 16.21 0.74 -2.15
N GLY A 53 16.50 1.75 -2.96
CA GLY A 53 15.57 2.85 -3.22
C GLY A 53 14.34 2.37 -3.99
N HIS A 54 13.15 2.80 -3.59
CA HIS A 54 11.91 2.45 -4.29
C HIS A 54 11.87 3.13 -5.67
N PRO A 55 11.54 2.42 -6.77
CA PRO A 55 11.57 2.98 -8.14
C PRO A 55 10.78 4.28 -8.32
N ASP A 56 9.60 4.37 -7.69
CA ASP A 56 8.72 5.55 -7.83
C ASP A 56 8.89 6.63 -6.73
N THR A 57 9.42 6.28 -5.55
CA THR A 57 9.43 7.20 -4.39
C THR A 57 10.84 7.47 -3.86
N SER A 58 11.85 6.77 -4.36
CA SER A 58 13.25 6.81 -3.92
C SER A 58 13.51 6.48 -2.43
N SER A 59 12.48 6.30 -1.61
CA SER A 59 12.58 5.89 -0.21
C SER A 59 13.15 4.47 -0.07
N ALA A 60 13.91 4.21 1.00
CA ALA A 60 14.40 2.87 1.31
C ALA A 60 13.26 1.86 1.45
N VAL A 61 13.34 0.76 0.69
CA VAL A 61 12.30 -0.27 0.64
C VAL A 61 12.44 -1.22 1.82
N VAL A 62 11.40 -1.26 2.64
CA VAL A 62 11.21 -2.29 3.66
C VAL A 62 10.11 -3.23 3.22
N LEU A 63 10.45 -4.51 3.06
CA LEU A 63 9.46 -5.55 2.78
C LEU A 63 8.82 -6.02 4.09
N THR A 64 7.50 -6.19 4.01
CA THR A 64 6.66 -6.77 5.06
C THR A 64 5.72 -7.80 4.45
N THR A 65 5.16 -8.68 5.26
CA THR A 65 4.15 -9.63 4.82
C THR A 65 2.76 -9.00 4.93
N ALA A 66 2.00 -8.98 3.84
CA ALA A 66 0.62 -8.50 3.78
C ALA A 66 -0.34 -9.69 3.74
N HIS A 67 -1.48 -9.58 4.44
CA HIS A 67 -2.58 -10.55 4.40
C HIS A 67 -3.62 -10.02 3.41
N LEU A 68 -3.94 -10.78 2.37
CA LEU A 68 -4.86 -10.33 1.32
C LEU A 68 -6.31 -10.21 1.81
N ASN A 69 -6.70 -11.02 2.80
CA ASN A 69 -8.01 -10.95 3.45
C ASN A 69 -8.03 -10.07 4.72
N HIS A 70 -6.91 -9.44 5.08
CA HIS A 70 -6.73 -8.65 6.31
C HIS A 70 -6.99 -9.40 7.63
N GLN A 71 -6.92 -10.73 7.64
CA GLN A 71 -7.02 -11.56 8.86
C GLN A 71 -5.63 -12.05 9.30
N PRO A 72 -5.07 -11.51 10.41
CA PRO A 72 -3.79 -11.95 11.00
C PRO A 72 -3.64 -13.45 11.26
N GLU A 73 -4.73 -14.13 11.57
CA GLU A 73 -4.75 -15.56 11.91
C GLU A 73 -4.59 -16.45 10.66
N ASP A 74 -4.95 -15.95 9.48
CA ASP A 74 -4.90 -16.71 8.23
C ASP A 74 -3.51 -16.61 7.58
N VAL A 75 -2.61 -17.48 8.04
CA VAL A 75 -1.20 -17.53 7.59
C VAL A 75 -0.96 -18.49 6.42
N ARG A 76 -2.00 -18.95 5.73
CA ARG A 76 -1.86 -19.80 4.54
C ARG A 76 -1.10 -19.05 3.44
N GLU A 77 -0.27 -19.76 2.70
CA GLU A 77 0.68 -19.13 1.75
C GLU A 77 -0.01 -18.34 0.62
N GLU A 78 -1.20 -18.76 0.21
CA GLU A 78 -2.04 -18.09 -0.78
C GLU A 78 -2.63 -16.76 -0.28
N ASN A 79 -2.75 -16.58 1.04
CA ASN A 79 -3.23 -15.34 1.64
C ASN A 79 -2.10 -14.35 1.93
N LEU A 80 -0.84 -14.81 1.94
CA LEU A 80 0.32 -14.01 2.28
C LEU A 80 1.04 -13.50 1.01
N LEU A 81 1.47 -12.25 1.09
CA LEU A 81 2.21 -11.57 0.03
C LEU A 81 3.41 -10.81 0.61
N ALA A 82 4.62 -10.98 0.05
CA ALA A 82 5.72 -10.06 0.34
C ALA A 82 5.46 -8.70 -0.33
N ALA A 83 5.25 -7.65 0.45
CA ALA A 83 4.90 -6.33 -0.04
C ALA A 83 5.86 -5.23 0.44
N CYS A 84 6.23 -4.32 -0.47
CA CYS A 84 6.88 -3.06 -0.09
C CYS A 84 5.90 -2.14 0.66
N GLN A 85 6.41 -1.11 1.35
CA GLN A 85 5.55 -0.20 2.13
C GLN A 85 4.41 0.39 1.27
N ARG A 86 4.69 0.84 0.05
CA ARG A 86 3.69 1.45 -0.84
C ARG A 86 2.60 0.48 -1.28
N CYS A 87 2.97 -0.75 -1.68
CA CYS A 87 1.99 -1.74 -2.09
C CYS A 87 1.16 -2.24 -0.90
N HIS A 88 1.81 -2.48 0.26
CA HIS A 88 1.13 -2.92 1.47
C HIS A 88 0.07 -1.92 1.92
N LEU A 89 0.42 -0.63 2.01
CA LEU A 89 -0.51 0.43 2.44
C LEU A 89 -1.71 0.59 1.50
N ARG A 90 -1.54 0.29 0.20
CA ARG A 90 -2.65 0.31 -0.78
C ARG A 90 -3.55 -0.89 -0.64
N ILE A 91 -2.99 -2.07 -0.42
CA ILE A 91 -3.78 -3.29 -0.13
C ILE A 91 -4.66 -3.01 1.10
N ASP A 92 -4.07 -2.45 2.17
CA ASP A 92 -4.79 -2.15 3.42
C ASP A 92 -5.72 -0.93 3.36
N HIS A 93 -5.68 -0.13 2.29
CA HIS A 93 -6.38 1.16 2.25
C HIS A 93 -7.89 1.05 2.51
N GLY A 94 -8.55 0.08 1.87
CA GLY A 94 -9.98 -0.15 2.03
C GLY A 94 -10.34 -0.54 3.45
N HIS A 95 -9.64 -1.54 4.00
CA HIS A 95 -9.82 -2.02 5.37
C HIS A 95 -9.59 -0.89 6.39
N HIS A 96 -8.50 -0.14 6.26
CA HIS A 96 -8.21 0.99 7.14
C HIS A 96 -9.25 2.10 7.09
N ARG A 97 -9.83 2.40 5.92
CA ARG A 97 -10.91 3.39 5.80
C ARG A 97 -12.14 2.98 6.61
N ILE A 98 -12.53 1.71 6.53
CA ILE A 98 -13.65 1.13 7.27
C ILE A 98 -13.37 1.08 8.77
N THR A 99 -12.22 0.53 9.19
CA THR A 99 -11.86 0.48 10.62
C THR A 99 -11.79 1.88 11.22
N ARG A 100 -11.26 2.86 10.48
CA ARG A 100 -11.21 4.26 10.92
C ARG A 100 -12.61 4.84 11.08
N SER A 101 -13.53 4.63 10.14
CA SER A 101 -14.90 5.16 10.27
C SER A 101 -15.63 4.56 11.47
N ILE A 102 -15.53 3.25 11.69
CA ILE A 102 -16.10 2.57 12.87
C ILE A 102 -15.50 3.14 14.16
N THR A 103 -14.18 3.27 14.22
CA THR A 103 -13.49 3.80 15.40
C THR A 103 -13.90 5.24 15.70
N LEU A 104 -14.05 6.08 14.67
CA LEU A 104 -14.48 7.47 14.84
C LEU A 104 -15.95 7.54 15.28
N ALA A 105 -16.83 6.74 14.70
CA ALA A 105 -18.24 6.66 15.12
C ALA A 105 -18.38 6.21 16.58
N ALA A 106 -17.64 5.18 17.00
CA ALA A 106 -17.63 4.71 18.38
C ALA A 106 -17.10 5.78 19.35
N ARG A 107 -16.07 6.54 18.96
CA ARG A 107 -15.55 7.67 19.75
C ARG A 107 -16.56 8.82 19.86
N ALA A 108 -17.23 9.17 18.76
CA ALA A 108 -18.27 10.19 18.76
C ALA A 108 -19.43 9.77 19.67
N ALA A 109 -19.88 8.52 19.57
CA ALA A 109 -20.91 7.97 20.44
C ALA A 109 -20.51 8.00 21.92
N ALA A 110 -19.30 7.56 22.25
CA ALA A 110 -18.77 7.61 23.63
C ALA A 110 -18.64 9.05 24.17
N ALA A 111 -18.41 10.02 23.29
CA ALA A 111 -18.38 11.45 23.63
C ALA A 111 -19.77 12.11 23.67
N GLY A 112 -20.87 11.36 23.48
CA GLY A 112 -22.23 11.89 23.43
C GLY A 112 -22.56 12.67 22.16
N GLN A 113 -21.72 12.57 21.12
CA GLN A 113 -21.84 13.25 19.84
C GLN A 113 -22.47 12.34 18.76
N VAL A 114 -23.55 11.63 19.10
CA VAL A 114 -24.33 10.91 18.09
C VAL A 114 -25.13 11.93 17.27
N GLY A 115 -24.95 11.91 15.95
CA GLY A 115 -25.58 12.88 15.06
C GLY A 115 -27.11 12.88 15.17
N PHE A 116 -27.70 14.07 15.24
CA PHE A 116 -29.14 14.37 15.27
C PHE A 116 -29.86 14.11 13.92
N LEU A 117 -29.47 13.10 13.14
CA LEU A 117 -30.14 12.81 11.88
C LEU A 117 -31.17 11.70 12.12
N THR A 118 -32.43 12.10 12.26
CA THR A 118 -33.58 11.20 12.08
C THR A 118 -33.65 10.76 10.62
N ASP A 119 -34.10 9.52 10.36
CA ASP A 119 -34.17 8.86 9.04
C ASP A 119 -34.88 9.66 7.91
N ALA A 120 -35.54 10.78 8.22
CA ALA A 120 -36.34 11.56 7.29
C ALA A 120 -35.54 12.35 6.22
N ASP A 121 -34.24 12.63 6.42
CA ASP A 121 -33.49 13.57 5.57
C ASP A 121 -32.27 12.98 4.83
N LEU A 122 -32.07 11.66 4.86
CA LEU A 122 -30.88 11.03 4.26
C LEU A 122 -31.19 10.42 2.88
N GLU A 123 -31.18 11.23 1.83
CA GLU A 123 -30.98 10.70 0.48
C GLU A 123 -29.54 10.19 0.34
N ARG A 124 -29.42 8.90 0.03
CA ARG A 124 -28.15 8.22 -0.19
C ARG A 124 -27.59 8.62 -1.56
N ILE A 125 -26.95 9.78 -1.63
CA ILE A 125 -26.21 10.21 -2.82
C ILE A 125 -24.89 9.42 -2.85
N GLU A 126 -24.77 8.54 -3.86
CA GLU A 126 -23.54 7.80 -4.08
C GLU A 126 -22.42 8.81 -4.44
N PRO A 127 -21.30 8.86 -3.69
CA PRO A 127 -20.23 9.80 -3.99
C PRO A 127 -19.65 9.47 -5.37
N PRO A 128 -19.41 10.48 -6.23
CA PRO A 128 -18.91 10.21 -7.58
C PRO A 128 -17.59 9.45 -7.50
N THR A 129 -17.46 8.41 -8.33
CA THR A 129 -16.22 7.67 -8.48
C THR A 129 -15.07 8.66 -8.73
N PRO A 130 -14.01 8.68 -7.90
CA PRO A 130 -12.92 9.62 -8.08
C PRO A 130 -12.30 9.43 -9.46
N PRO A 131 -11.93 10.51 -10.16
CA PRO A 131 -11.35 10.41 -11.49
C PRO A 131 -10.08 9.55 -11.42
N ARG A 132 -9.94 8.66 -12.39
CA ARG A 132 -8.73 7.86 -12.53
C ARG A 132 -7.53 8.83 -12.64
N PRO A 133 -6.47 8.66 -11.84
CA PRO A 133 -5.29 9.51 -11.97
C PRO A 133 -4.74 9.41 -13.40
N PRO A 134 -4.25 10.52 -13.98
CA PRO A 134 -3.71 10.51 -15.33
C PRO A 134 -2.54 9.54 -15.40
N ALA A 135 -2.37 8.89 -16.56
CA ALA A 135 -1.22 8.04 -16.83
C ALA A 135 0.08 8.82 -16.55
N PRO A 136 1.13 8.17 -15.99
CA PRO A 136 2.40 8.84 -15.80
C PRO A 136 2.89 9.38 -17.14
N ARG A 137 3.21 10.68 -17.17
CA ARG A 137 3.82 11.31 -18.33
C ARG A 137 5.18 10.64 -18.54
N THR A 138 5.38 9.99 -19.67
CA THR A 138 6.71 9.59 -20.11
C THR A 138 7.53 10.87 -20.25
N ALA A 139 8.68 10.93 -19.58
CA ALA A 139 9.61 12.03 -19.76
C ALA A 139 10.09 11.98 -21.22
N SER A 140 9.72 12.98 -22.02
CA SER A 140 10.36 13.20 -23.32
C SER A 140 11.84 13.49 -23.08
N PRO A 141 12.76 12.90 -23.86
CA PRO A 141 14.17 13.20 -23.73
C PRO A 141 14.37 14.70 -24.00
N VAL A 142 14.99 15.40 -23.06
CA VAL A 142 15.46 16.76 -23.24
C VAL A 142 16.55 16.70 -24.31
N LEU A 143 16.29 17.25 -25.50
CA LEU A 143 17.35 17.48 -26.47
C LEU A 143 18.30 18.52 -25.86
N GLN A 144 19.48 18.06 -25.44
CA GLN A 144 20.59 18.95 -25.11
C GLN A 144 21.11 19.56 -26.41
N LEU A 145 20.83 20.85 -26.62
CA LEU A 145 21.50 21.64 -27.64
C LEU A 145 22.90 21.96 -27.13
N SER A 146 23.91 21.31 -27.69
CA SER A 146 25.32 21.64 -27.50
C SER A 146 25.69 22.82 -28.39
N PHE A 147 26.04 23.96 -27.78
CA PHE A 147 26.70 25.06 -28.47
C PHE A 147 28.20 24.76 -28.55
N THR A 148 28.73 24.70 -29.77
CA THR A 148 30.18 24.74 -30.02
C THR A 148 30.62 26.20 -30.06
N ASP A 149 31.45 26.61 -29.11
CA ASP A 149 32.21 27.85 -29.20
C ASP A 149 33.24 27.73 -30.32
N GLN A 150 33.13 28.59 -31.33
CA GLN A 150 34.11 28.74 -32.38
C GLN A 150 34.96 29.96 -32.03
N GLU A 151 36.11 29.72 -31.39
CA GLU A 151 37.17 30.72 -31.28
C GLU A 151 37.73 31.03 -32.68
N ALA A 152 37.78 32.31 -33.04
CA ALA A 152 38.52 32.81 -34.17
C ALA A 152 39.27 34.09 -33.76
N SER A 153 40.58 33.96 -33.63
CA SER A 153 41.57 35.00 -33.96
C SER A 153 42.31 34.55 -35.21
#